data_AF-A0A832L5X1-F1
#
_entry.id   AF-A0A832L5X1-F1
#
_cell.length_a   1.000
_cell.length_b   1.000
_cell.length_c   1.000
_cell.angle_alpha   90.00
_cell.angle_beta   90.00
_cell.angle_gamma   90.00
#
_symmetry.space_group_name_H-M   'P 1'
#
loop_
_entity.id
_entity.type
_entity.pdbx_description
1 polymer ?
#
loop_
_entity_poly.entity_id
_entity_poly.type
_entity_poly.pdbx_seq_one_letter_code
_entity_poly.pdbx_strand_id
1 'polypeptide(L)'
;DFGEVLVADFLEYLLGYWVPRTRYGDKTIRNESTKGSDIIGFHIVKDGKASSKDKLAIFEAKALFSGKKSKARLQDAVDGSAKDIARKAESLNAIKQRLHGRNELDDAEKIERFQNEVDHPYKEAYGAVALFESPLFDGHLTSSTDASSHPHSGDLALVVIKGDQMMALVHELYRRAADEA
;
A
#
# COMPACT_ATOMS: atom_id res chain seq x y z
N ASP A 1 1.08 -8.77 -4.07
CA ASP A 1 -0.19 -8.80 -4.80
C ASP A 1 -1.40 -8.92 -3.88
N PHE A 2 -1.90 -10.11 -3.51
CA PHE A 2 -3.14 -10.18 -2.70
C PHE A 2 -3.06 -9.40 -1.36
N GLY A 3 -1.93 -9.50 -0.66
CA GLY A 3 -1.71 -8.72 0.56
C GLY A 3 -1.82 -7.21 0.32
N GLU A 4 -1.34 -6.71 -0.82
CA GLU A 4 -1.46 -5.29 -1.19
C GLU A 4 -2.92 -4.93 -1.48
N VAL A 5 -3.67 -5.79 -2.18
CA VAL A 5 -5.10 -5.58 -2.46
C VAL A 5 -5.88 -5.43 -1.15
N LEU A 6 -5.64 -6.29 -0.17
CA LEU A 6 -6.33 -6.23 1.12
C LEU A 6 -5.97 -4.96 1.91
N VAL A 7 -4.71 -4.53 1.86
CA VAL A 7 -4.29 -3.26 2.50
C VAL A 7 -4.89 -2.05 1.78
N ALA A 8 -4.95 -2.08 0.46
CA ALA A 8 -5.61 -1.04 -0.31
C ALA A 8 -7.12 -0.97 -0.01
N ASP A 9 -7.81 -2.11 0.14
CA ASP A 9 -9.21 -2.17 0.58
C ASP A 9 -9.38 -1.63 2.00
N PHE A 10 -8.45 -1.94 2.90
CA PHE A 10 -8.41 -1.38 4.25
C PHE A 10 -8.30 0.16 4.21
N LEU A 11 -7.38 0.71 3.42
CA LEU A 11 -7.24 2.16 3.26
C LEU A 11 -8.51 2.79 2.65
N GLU A 12 -9.10 2.11 1.67
CA GLU A 12 -10.23 2.65 0.90
C GLU A 12 -11.52 2.63 1.69
N TYR A 13 -11.92 1.45 2.17
CA TYR A 13 -13.23 1.26 2.78
C TYR A 13 -13.26 1.57 4.29
N LEU A 14 -12.12 1.45 5.00
CA LEU A 14 -12.10 1.74 6.44
C LEU A 14 -11.48 3.10 6.77
N LEU A 15 -10.51 3.57 5.98
CA LEU A 15 -9.83 4.85 6.27
C LEU A 15 -10.25 5.99 5.33
N GLY A 16 -11.09 5.72 4.32
CA GLY A 16 -11.65 6.75 3.44
C GLY A 16 -10.63 7.39 2.50
N TYR A 17 -9.60 6.64 2.11
CA TYR A 17 -8.71 7.03 1.02
C TYR A 17 -9.29 6.55 -0.32
N TRP A 18 -8.92 7.19 -1.41
CA TRP A 18 -9.06 6.63 -2.74
C TRP A 18 -7.73 5.96 -3.12
N VAL A 19 -7.77 4.70 -3.56
CA VAL A 19 -6.56 3.92 -3.92
C VAL A 19 -6.63 3.52 -5.39
N PRO A 20 -5.88 4.19 -6.29
CA PRO A 20 -5.90 3.87 -7.72
C PRO A 20 -5.32 2.47 -7.97
N ARG A 21 -6.15 1.53 -8.43
CA ARG A 21 -5.79 0.12 -8.67
C ARG A 21 -5.05 -0.10 -9.99
N THR A 22 -4.20 0.84 -10.39
CA THR A 22 -3.50 0.79 -11.68
C THR A 22 -2.35 -0.21 -11.72
N ARG A 23 -1.81 -0.64 -10.56
CA ARG A 23 -0.64 -1.53 -10.47
C ARG A 23 -0.90 -2.98 -10.92
N TYR A 24 -2.13 -3.47 -10.80
CA TYR A 24 -2.42 -4.91 -10.95
C TYR A 24 -2.66 -5.37 -12.40
N GLY A 25 -2.90 -4.43 -13.35
CA GLY A 25 -3.22 -4.75 -14.74
C GLY A 25 -2.00 -4.92 -15.66
N ASP A 26 -0.86 -4.29 -15.33
CA ASP A 26 0.25 -4.08 -16.27
C ASP A 26 1.55 -4.76 -15.83
N LYS A 27 1.48 -6.03 -15.38
CA LYS A 27 2.68 -6.81 -15.07
C LYS A 27 3.23 -7.48 -16.34
N THR A 28 4.28 -6.90 -16.91
CA THR A 28 5.05 -7.50 -18.03
C THR A 28 5.75 -8.81 -17.63
N ILE A 29 6.11 -8.97 -16.35
CA ILE A 29 6.74 -10.18 -15.79
C ILE A 29 6.03 -10.58 -14.49
N ARG A 30 5.55 -11.83 -14.44
CA ARG A 30 4.73 -12.38 -13.33
C ARG A 30 5.39 -12.30 -11.95
N ASN A 31 6.72 -12.33 -11.88
CA ASN A 31 7.50 -12.39 -10.63
C ASN A 31 8.36 -11.14 -10.35
N GLU A 32 8.29 -10.09 -11.16
CA GLU A 32 9.08 -8.89 -10.91
C GLU A 32 8.38 -7.99 -9.90
N SER A 33 9.09 -7.63 -8.83
CA SER A 33 8.65 -6.56 -7.93
C SER A 33 8.78 -5.24 -8.69
N THR A 34 7.65 -4.65 -9.08
CA THR A 34 7.66 -3.34 -9.72
C THR A 34 8.25 -2.34 -8.72
N LYS A 35 9.32 -1.65 -9.12
CA LYS A 35 9.94 -0.57 -8.33
C LYS A 35 8.87 0.48 -7.95
N GLY A 36 8.87 0.93 -6.70
CA GLY A 36 7.87 1.85 -6.14
C GLY A 36 7.32 1.38 -4.79
N SER A 37 6.56 2.24 -4.11
CA SER A 37 5.86 1.90 -2.85
C SER A 37 4.71 0.93 -3.12
N ASP A 38 4.42 0.07 -2.14
CA ASP A 38 3.49 -1.03 -2.33
C ASP A 38 2.03 -0.59 -2.44
N ILE A 39 1.60 0.37 -1.62
CA ILE A 39 0.23 0.92 -1.63
C ILE A 39 0.27 2.44 -1.44
N ILE A 40 -0.36 3.19 -2.34
CA ILE A 40 -0.54 4.64 -2.21
C ILE A 40 -2.03 5.00 -2.21
N GLY A 41 -2.48 5.68 -1.15
CA GLY A 41 -3.84 6.18 -0.99
C GLY A 41 -3.91 7.70 -0.96
N PHE A 42 -4.98 8.26 -1.52
CA PHE A 42 -5.20 9.69 -1.62
C PHE A 42 -6.48 10.08 -0.88
N HIS A 43 -6.37 10.96 0.11
CA HIS A 43 -7.53 11.56 0.75
C HIS A 43 -7.63 13.02 0.29
N ILE A 44 -8.66 13.31 -0.50
CA ILE A 44 -8.92 14.63 -1.07
C ILE A 44 -10.16 15.19 -0.37
N VAL A 45 -10.00 16.29 0.36
CA VAL A 45 -11.08 16.94 1.12
C VAL A 45 -12.09 17.59 0.19
N LYS A 46 -11.61 18.14 -0.94
CA LYS A 46 -12.47 18.75 -1.96
C LYS A 46 -11.85 18.59 -3.35
N ASP A 47 -12.57 17.92 -4.24
CA ASP A 47 -12.16 17.75 -5.63
C ASP A 47 -11.92 19.10 -6.34
N GLY A 48 -10.90 19.13 -7.19
CA GLY A 48 -10.50 20.31 -7.96
C GLY A 48 -9.89 21.45 -7.13
N LYS A 49 -9.68 21.28 -5.82
CA LYS A 49 -9.05 22.31 -4.98
C LYS A 49 -8.00 21.71 -4.04
N ALA A 50 -6.74 22.09 -4.26
CA ALA A 50 -5.65 21.74 -3.35
C ALA A 50 -5.91 22.25 -1.92
N SER A 51 -5.64 21.38 -0.94
CA SER A 51 -5.79 21.69 0.47
C SER A 51 -4.65 21.09 1.30
N SER A 52 -4.17 21.84 2.29
CA SER A 52 -3.20 21.36 3.29
C SER A 52 -3.77 20.30 4.24
N LYS A 53 -5.08 20.04 4.17
CA LYS A 53 -5.76 18.99 4.94
C LYS A 53 -5.86 17.66 4.20
N ASP A 54 -5.62 17.67 2.90
CA ASP A 54 -5.55 16.45 2.11
C ASP A 54 -4.40 15.59 2.59
N LYS A 55 -4.48 14.28 2.33
CA LYS A 55 -3.48 13.31 2.83
C LYS A 55 -3.02 12.36 1.74
N LEU A 56 -1.73 12.04 1.78
CA LEU A 56 -1.12 10.98 0.99
C LEU A 56 -0.69 9.86 1.94
N ALA A 57 -1.32 8.69 1.81
CA ALA A 57 -0.94 7.49 2.53
C ALA A 57 0.05 6.67 1.70
N ILE A 58 1.16 6.24 2.30
CA ILE A 58 2.21 5.44 1.69
C ILE A 58 2.46 4.24 2.60
N PHE A 59 2.04 3.06 2.17
CA PHE A 59 2.01 1.86 3.00
C PHE A 59 2.85 0.74 2.37
N GLU A 60 3.73 0.16 3.18
CA GLU A 60 4.50 -1.04 2.83
C GLU A 60 3.80 -2.27 3.43
N ALA A 61 3.56 -3.31 2.62
CA ALA A 61 2.86 -4.51 3.06
C ALA A 61 3.70 -5.78 2.92
N LYS A 62 3.71 -6.62 3.95
CA LYS A 62 4.39 -7.91 3.95
C LYS A 62 3.47 -9.04 4.40
N ALA A 63 3.19 -9.97 3.50
CA ALA A 63 2.36 -11.13 3.77
C ALA A 63 3.18 -12.38 4.13
N LEU A 64 2.60 -13.23 4.99
CA LEU A 64 3.01 -14.59 5.29
C LEU A 64 1.76 -15.45 5.49
N PHE A 65 1.20 -15.93 4.39
CA PHE A 65 0.00 -16.77 4.38
C PHE A 65 0.31 -18.28 4.34
N SER A 66 1.52 -18.65 3.95
CA SER A 66 1.96 -20.05 3.92
C SER A 66 3.36 -20.20 4.48
N GLY A 67 3.67 -21.40 4.97
CA GLY A 67 4.97 -21.72 5.55
C GLY A 67 4.85 -22.59 6.79
N LYS A 68 5.99 -22.87 7.42
CA LYS A 68 6.09 -23.69 8.63
C LYS A 68 6.53 -22.91 9.87
N LYS A 69 7.01 -21.68 9.69
CA LYS A 69 7.61 -20.85 10.75
C LYS A 69 7.15 -19.41 10.60
N SER A 70 6.85 -18.79 11.73
CA SER A 70 6.60 -17.36 11.85
C SER A 70 7.85 -16.56 11.44
N LYS A 71 7.62 -15.35 10.94
CA LYS A 71 8.68 -14.40 10.55
C LYS A 71 8.32 -13.00 11.02
N ALA A 72 9.32 -12.16 11.26
CA ALA A 72 9.15 -10.76 11.67
C ALA A 72 8.68 -9.87 10.50
N ARG A 73 7.52 -10.20 9.90
CA ARG A 73 6.99 -9.50 8.72
C ARG A 73 6.68 -8.03 8.97
N LEU A 74 6.35 -7.67 10.22
CA LEU A 74 6.12 -6.27 10.58
C LEU A 74 7.43 -5.48 10.55
N GLN A 75 8.54 -6.05 11.06
CA GLN A 75 9.87 -5.45 10.89
C GLN A 75 10.26 -5.33 9.41
N ASP A 76 10.05 -6.40 8.62
CA ASP A 76 10.30 -6.37 7.17
C ASP A 76 9.54 -5.21 6.49
N ALA A 77 8.33 -4.89 6.96
CA ALA A 77 7.50 -3.79 6.44
C ALA A 77 7.98 -2.41 6.93
N VAL A 78 8.42 -2.28 8.19
CA VAL A 78 9.03 -1.04 8.71
C VAL A 78 10.29 -0.69 7.90
N ASP A 79 11.17 -1.67 7.69
CA ASP A 79 12.43 -1.50 6.96
C ASP A 79 12.19 -1.16 5.47
N GLY A 80 11.09 -1.67 4.91
CA GLY A 80 10.64 -1.36 3.54
C GLY A 80 10.07 0.06 3.43
N SER A 81 9.18 0.44 4.36
CA SER A 81 8.51 1.75 4.37
C SER A 81 9.51 2.92 4.42
N ALA A 82 10.63 2.76 5.13
CA ALA A 82 11.68 3.78 5.19
C ALA A 82 12.26 4.13 3.79
N LYS A 83 12.22 3.20 2.85
CA LYS A 83 12.71 3.41 1.46
C LYS A 83 11.68 4.10 0.58
N ASP A 84 10.40 4.02 0.94
CA ASP A 84 9.31 4.57 0.12
C ASP A 84 9.28 6.09 0.12
N ILE A 85 9.81 6.72 1.16
CA ILE A 85 10.00 8.18 1.24
C ILE A 85 10.79 8.68 0.01
N ALA A 86 11.89 8.01 -0.33
CA ALA A 86 12.71 8.36 -1.48
C ALA A 86 12.05 8.00 -2.83
N ARG A 87 11.09 7.07 -2.83
CA ARG A 87 10.39 6.56 -4.03
C ARG A 87 9.03 7.22 -4.27
N LYS A 88 8.60 8.13 -3.39
CA LYS A 88 7.32 8.85 -3.49
C LYS A 88 7.12 9.47 -4.87
N ALA A 89 8.08 10.27 -5.33
CA ALA A 89 7.99 10.98 -6.61
C ALA A 89 7.90 10.03 -7.80
N GLU A 90 8.72 8.95 -7.81
CA GLU A 90 8.67 7.90 -8.83
C GLU A 90 7.30 7.22 -8.85
N SER A 91 6.77 6.89 -7.68
CA SER A 91 5.49 6.18 -7.55
C SER A 91 4.31 7.05 -8.01
N LEU A 92 4.27 8.32 -7.62
CA LEU A 92 3.25 9.28 -8.09
C LEU A 92 3.30 9.45 -9.62
N ASN A 93 4.49 9.58 -10.19
CA ASN A 93 4.64 9.68 -11.64
C ASN A 93 4.17 8.39 -12.34
N ALA A 94 4.54 7.22 -11.82
CA ALA A 94 4.12 5.93 -12.38
C ALA A 94 2.59 5.77 -12.35
N ILE A 95 1.92 6.16 -11.26
CA ILE A 95 0.45 6.15 -11.18
C ILE A 95 -0.15 7.08 -12.23
N LYS A 96 0.33 8.33 -12.32
CA LYS A 96 -0.15 9.31 -13.31
C LYS A 96 -0.01 8.79 -14.75
N GLN A 97 1.15 8.22 -15.10
CA GLN A 97 1.37 7.67 -16.45
C GLN A 97 0.43 6.50 -16.78
N ARG A 98 0.13 5.62 -15.81
CA ARG A 98 -0.83 4.53 -16.01
C ARG A 98 -2.25 5.04 -16.21
N LEU A 99 -2.68 6.06 -15.46
CA LEU A 99 -3.99 6.70 -15.61
C LEU A 99 -4.12 7.35 -17.00
N HIS A 100 -3.09 8.05 -17.48
CA HIS A 100 -3.04 8.54 -18.86
C HIS A 100 -3.15 7.42 -19.89
N GLY A 101 -2.43 6.31 -19.70
CA GLY A 101 -2.51 5.14 -20.58
C GLY A 101 -3.91 4.51 -20.66
N ARG A 102 -4.72 4.68 -19.61
CA ARG A 102 -6.12 4.22 -19.53
C ARG A 102 -7.14 5.27 -19.94
N ASN A 103 -6.69 6.46 -20.36
CA ASN A 103 -7.54 7.62 -20.66
C ASN A 103 -8.39 8.10 -19.46
N GLU A 104 -7.92 7.85 -18.23
CA GLU A 104 -8.52 8.30 -16.96
C GLU A 104 -7.95 9.66 -16.55
N LEU A 105 -8.22 10.69 -17.36
CA LEU A 105 -7.55 12.00 -17.25
C LEU A 105 -7.92 12.76 -15.96
N ASP A 106 -9.19 12.67 -15.53
CA ASP A 106 -9.66 13.33 -14.30
C ASP A 106 -8.93 12.77 -13.06
N ASP A 107 -8.66 11.46 -13.05
CA ASP A 107 -7.91 10.83 -11.98
C ASP A 107 -6.41 11.16 -12.07
N ALA A 108 -5.86 11.28 -13.28
CA ALA A 108 -4.47 11.72 -13.47
C ALA A 108 -4.22 13.14 -12.93
N GLU A 109 -5.19 14.05 -13.08
CA GLU A 109 -5.15 15.41 -12.53
C GLU A 109 -5.14 15.40 -10.99
N LYS A 110 -5.92 14.50 -10.36
CA LYS A 110 -5.88 14.31 -8.90
C LYS A 110 -4.48 13.95 -8.42
N ILE A 111 -3.77 13.07 -9.13
CA ILE A 111 -2.39 12.67 -8.79
C ILE A 111 -1.41 13.82 -8.96
N GLU A 112 -1.51 14.57 -10.06
CA GLU A 112 -0.62 15.70 -10.37
C GLU A 112 -0.56 16.70 -9.24
N ARG A 113 -1.69 16.96 -8.59
CA ARG A 113 -1.75 17.92 -7.49
C ARG A 113 -0.87 17.50 -6.29
N PHE A 114 -0.63 16.19 -6.07
CA PHE A 114 0.28 15.67 -5.03
C PHE A 114 1.76 15.64 -5.46
N GLN A 115 2.06 15.88 -6.74
CA GLN A 115 3.44 15.99 -7.24
C GLN A 115 4.07 17.35 -6.93
N ASN A 116 3.26 18.39 -6.67
CA ASN A 116 3.72 19.74 -6.33
C ASN A 116 3.45 20.08 -4.86
N GLU A 117 4.19 19.45 -3.95
CA GLU A 117 4.03 19.64 -2.50
C GLU A 117 4.36 21.08 -2.04
N VAL A 118 5.26 21.78 -2.74
CA VAL A 118 5.70 23.14 -2.39
C VAL A 118 4.54 24.13 -2.55
N ASP A 119 3.85 24.09 -3.70
CA ASP A 119 2.74 25.01 -3.97
C ASP A 119 1.42 24.47 -3.40
N HIS A 120 1.26 23.14 -3.33
CA HIS A 120 0.06 22.45 -2.87
C HIS A 120 0.38 21.53 -1.70
N PRO A 121 0.66 22.08 -0.50
CA PRO A 121 1.01 21.27 0.66
C PRO A 121 -0.11 20.29 1.00
N TYR A 122 0.28 19.14 1.57
CA TYR A 122 -0.61 18.08 2.07
C TYR A 122 0.07 17.37 3.25
N LYS A 123 -0.66 16.47 3.91
CA LYS A 123 -0.11 15.65 4.99
C LYS A 123 0.28 14.27 4.47
N GLU A 124 1.37 13.73 5.00
CA GLU A 124 1.78 12.35 4.71
C GLU A 124 1.38 11.43 5.86
N ALA A 125 1.05 10.19 5.53
CA ALA A 125 0.82 9.11 6.48
C ALA A 125 1.59 7.87 6.01
N TYR A 126 2.54 7.41 6.82
CA TYR A 126 3.32 6.22 6.52
C TYR A 126 2.77 5.03 7.29
N GLY A 127 2.77 3.86 6.66
CA GLY A 127 2.31 2.63 7.29
C GLY A 127 3.19 1.43 6.97
N ALA A 128 3.35 0.56 7.97
CA ALA A 128 3.95 -0.76 7.84
C ALA A 128 2.91 -1.82 8.22
N VAL A 129 2.59 -2.69 7.28
CA VAL A 129 1.52 -3.69 7.45
C VAL A 129 2.06 -5.10 7.32
N ALA A 130 1.77 -5.94 8.31
CA ALA A 130 2.03 -7.36 8.26
C ALA A 130 0.73 -8.15 8.17
N LEU A 131 0.66 -9.08 7.21
CA LEU A 131 -0.50 -9.94 6.99
C LEU A 131 -0.16 -11.40 7.24
N PHE A 132 -0.95 -12.11 8.04
CA PHE A 132 -0.66 -13.48 8.47
C PHE A 132 -1.85 -14.43 8.30
N GLU A 133 -1.56 -15.66 7.92
CA GLU A 133 -2.39 -16.82 8.28
C GLU A 133 -2.25 -17.04 9.79
N SER A 134 -3.35 -17.19 10.53
CA SER A 134 -3.34 -17.12 12.01
C SER A 134 -2.29 -18.04 12.68
N PRO A 135 -2.11 -19.32 12.29
CA PRO A 135 -1.04 -20.18 12.79
C PRO A 135 0.39 -19.64 12.63
N LEU A 136 0.64 -18.71 11.69
CA LEU A 136 1.96 -18.13 11.42
C LEU A 136 2.17 -16.79 12.12
N PHE A 137 1.15 -16.29 12.81
CA PHE A 137 1.27 -15.10 13.63
C PHE A 137 2.01 -15.43 14.94
N ASP A 138 3.02 -14.63 15.26
CA ASP A 138 3.75 -14.71 16.52
C ASP A 138 3.71 -13.32 17.18
N GLY A 139 3.04 -13.26 18.33
CA GLY A 139 2.87 -12.03 19.09
C GLY A 139 4.19 -11.52 19.67
N HIS A 140 5.13 -12.40 20.04
CA HIS A 140 6.43 -12.00 20.56
C HIS A 140 7.26 -11.34 19.45
N LEU A 141 7.38 -11.98 18.28
CA LEU A 141 8.08 -11.40 17.12
C LEU A 141 7.47 -10.07 16.67
N THR A 142 6.15 -9.95 16.74
CA THR A 142 5.45 -8.70 16.40
C THR A 142 5.77 -7.61 17.42
N SER A 143 5.72 -7.94 18.72
CA SER A 143 6.00 -6.98 19.80
C SER A 143 7.46 -6.54 19.86
N SER A 144 8.39 -7.32 19.31
CA SER A 144 9.81 -6.97 19.18
C SER A 144 10.14 -6.11 17.96
N THR A 145 9.14 -5.63 17.22
CA THR A 145 9.36 -4.73 16.07
C THR A 145 9.92 -3.39 16.56
N ASP A 146 11.02 -2.96 15.96
CA ASP A 146 11.67 -1.68 16.25
C ASP A 146 11.50 -0.71 15.07
N ALA A 147 10.74 0.36 15.31
CA ALA A 147 10.52 1.45 14.37
C ALA A 147 11.36 2.70 14.68
N SER A 148 12.24 2.66 15.70
CA SER A 148 12.97 3.84 16.17
C SER A 148 13.88 4.47 15.11
N SER A 149 14.40 3.66 14.19
CA SER A 149 15.23 4.09 13.06
C SER A 149 14.43 4.61 11.86
N HIS A 150 13.10 4.48 11.86
CA HIS A 150 12.25 4.95 10.78
C HIS A 150 12.19 6.49 10.78
N PRO A 151 12.33 7.17 9.62
CA PRO A 151 12.30 8.64 9.58
C PRO A 151 11.01 9.27 10.11
N HIS A 152 9.90 8.52 10.04
CA HIS A 152 8.59 8.88 10.59
C HIS A 152 8.20 8.05 11.82
N SER A 153 9.16 7.65 12.66
CA SER A 153 8.91 6.75 13.81
C SER A 153 7.83 7.25 14.78
N GLY A 154 7.65 8.56 14.92
CA GLY A 154 6.61 9.15 15.77
C GLY A 154 5.18 9.01 15.24
N ASP A 155 5.02 8.85 13.93
CA ASP A 155 3.71 8.87 13.24
C ASP A 155 3.49 7.63 12.35
N LEU A 156 4.40 6.65 12.39
CA LEU A 156 4.32 5.43 11.57
C LEU A 156 3.19 4.53 12.08
N ALA A 157 2.20 4.26 11.22
CA ALA A 157 1.14 3.33 11.52
C ALA A 157 1.65 1.88 11.42
N LEU A 158 1.63 1.15 12.53
CA LEU A 158 1.93 -0.28 12.56
C LEU A 158 0.63 -1.08 12.56
N VAL A 159 0.41 -1.90 11.53
CA VAL A 159 -0.84 -2.65 11.36
C VAL A 159 -0.56 -4.13 11.21
N VAL A 160 -1.31 -4.95 11.95
CA VAL A 160 -1.30 -6.40 11.79
C VAL A 160 -2.69 -6.87 11.39
N ILE A 161 -2.76 -7.55 10.26
CA ILE A 161 -3.98 -8.22 9.78
C ILE A 161 -3.72 -9.72 9.87
N LYS A 162 -4.55 -10.45 10.61
CA LYS A 162 -4.47 -11.91 10.66
C LYS A 162 -5.85 -12.51 10.49
N GLY A 163 -5.91 -13.67 9.84
CA GLY A 163 -7.12 -14.42 9.63
C GLY A 163 -6.84 -15.89 9.43
N ASP A 164 -7.87 -16.69 9.60
CA ASP A 164 -7.84 -18.10 9.24
C ASP A 164 -8.14 -18.25 7.75
N GLN A 165 -7.51 -19.23 7.10
CA GLN A 165 -7.73 -19.55 5.69
C GLN A 165 -7.37 -18.42 4.71
N MET A 166 -6.37 -17.60 5.06
CA MET A 166 -5.91 -16.49 4.21
C MET A 166 -5.42 -17.00 2.84
N MET A 167 -4.71 -18.14 2.79
CA MET A 167 -4.33 -18.73 1.49
C MET A 167 -5.52 -19.27 0.70
N ALA A 168 -6.55 -19.78 1.39
CA ALA A 168 -7.75 -20.26 0.69
C ALA A 168 -8.51 -19.08 0.06
N LEU A 169 -8.61 -17.96 0.78
CA LEU A 169 -9.17 -16.71 0.25
C LEU A 169 -8.39 -16.22 -0.97
N VAL A 170 -7.04 -16.21 -0.90
CA VAL A 170 -6.17 -15.88 -2.04
C VAL A 170 -6.52 -16.76 -3.25
N HIS A 171 -6.56 -18.08 -3.06
CA HIS A 171 -6.83 -19.02 -4.14
C HIS A 171 -8.23 -18.82 -4.75
N GLU A 172 -9.24 -18.60 -3.91
CA GLU A 172 -10.62 -18.41 -4.37
C GLU A 172 -10.77 -17.12 -5.19
N LEU A 173 -10.10 -16.04 -4.79
CA LEU A 173 -10.11 -14.79 -5.56
C LEU A 173 -9.40 -14.93 -6.90
N TYR A 174 -8.24 -15.60 -6.93
CA TYR A 174 -7.57 -15.92 -8.20
C TYR A 174 -8.42 -16.79 -9.11
N ARG A 175 -9.11 -17.79 -8.56
CA ARG A 175 -10.00 -18.67 -9.31
C ARG A 175 -11.13 -17.87 -9.97
N ARG A 176 -11.83 -17.02 -9.21
CA ARG A 176 -12.90 -16.17 -9.76
C ARG A 176 -12.42 -15.22 -10.85
N ALA A 177 -11.29 -14.56 -10.62
CA ALA A 177 -10.71 -13.66 -11.62
C ALA A 177 -10.29 -14.39 -12.90
N ALA A 178 -9.88 -15.66 -12.80
CA ALA A 178 -9.56 -16.49 -13.96
C ALA A 178 -10.81 -17.03 -14.68
N ASP A 179 -11.89 -17.32 -13.96
CA ASP A 179 -13.15 -17.82 -14.52
C ASP A 179 -14.03 -16.70 -15.14
N GLU A 180 -13.74 -15.43 -14.85
CA GLU A 180 -14.40 -14.25 -15.43
C GLU A 180 -13.76 -13.76 -16.75
N ALA A 181 -12.67 -14.40 -17.21
CA ALA A 181 -11.95 -14.10 -18.46
C ALA A 181 -12.35 -15.05 -19.60
#